data_AF-V9LJN0-F1
#
_entry.id   AF-V9LJN0-F1
#
_cell.length_a   1.000
_cell.length_b   1.000
_cell.length_c   1.000
_cell.angle_alpha   90.00
_cell.angle_beta   90.00
_cell.angle_gamma   90.00
#
_symmetry.space_group_name_H-M   'P 1'
#
loop_
_entity.id
_entity.type
_entity.pdbx_description
1 polymer ?
#
loop_
_entity_poly.entity_id
_entity_poly.type
_entity_poly.pdbx_seq_one_letter_code
_entity_poly.pdbx_strand_id
1 'polypeptide(L)'
;VEEEDLEAFFQDPNVLENLKILPPSSCQWTTLGADVKKVETEAVPCTQLSMTFFDRLYSEGIVRDTGHIAKCYDEVYEDFTIADKLRQVLLLEDSDDYEIFNKADREEFLFRIFKHLCLGGAFCQYEDMIDVYLDITKTIYKELVSV
;
A
#
# COMPACT_ATOMS: atom_id res chain seq x y z
N VAL A 1 -7.98 -6.92 -17.82
CA VAL A 1 -6.88 -7.66 -18.48
C VAL A 1 -7.19 -9.11 -18.25
N GLU A 2 -7.36 -9.88 -19.31
CA GLU A 2 -7.65 -11.31 -19.19
C GLU A 2 -6.38 -12.04 -18.72
N GLU A 3 -6.50 -13.14 -17.96
CA GLU A 3 -5.33 -13.88 -17.45
C GLU A 3 -4.39 -14.36 -18.58
N GLU A 4 -4.95 -14.71 -19.74
CA GLU A 4 -4.20 -15.10 -20.94
C GLU A 4 -3.25 -14.00 -21.45
N ASP A 5 -3.63 -12.72 -21.33
CA ASP A 5 -2.79 -11.59 -21.76
C ASP A 5 -1.56 -11.43 -20.86
N LEU A 6 -1.69 -11.76 -19.57
CA LEU A 6 -0.60 -11.66 -18.60
C LEU A 6 0.36 -12.83 -18.74
N GLU A 7 -0.15 -14.04 -18.94
CA GLU A 7 0.70 -15.19 -19.28
C GLU A 7 1.49 -14.91 -20.56
N ALA A 8 0.84 -14.40 -21.61
CA ALA A 8 1.50 -14.02 -22.84
C ALA A 8 2.57 -12.94 -22.63
N PHE A 9 2.29 -11.91 -21.81
CA PHE A 9 3.26 -10.87 -21.47
C PHE A 9 4.52 -11.43 -20.80
N PHE A 10 4.37 -12.30 -19.81
CA PHE A 10 5.50 -12.89 -19.09
C PHE A 10 6.27 -13.95 -19.88
N GLN A 11 5.70 -14.42 -20.98
CA GLN A 11 6.33 -15.33 -21.95
C GLN A 11 7.01 -14.61 -23.12
N ASP A 12 6.83 -13.29 -23.24
CA ASP A 12 7.44 -12.51 -24.31
C ASP A 12 8.98 -12.46 -24.15
N PRO A 13 9.76 -12.81 -25.20
CA PRO A 13 11.23 -12.82 -25.12
C PRO A 13 11.83 -11.47 -24.72
N ASN A 14 11.25 -10.36 -25.18
CA ASN A 14 11.73 -9.04 -24.83
C ASN A 14 11.43 -8.71 -23.36
N VAL A 15 10.30 -9.18 -22.81
CA VAL A 15 10.02 -9.10 -21.37
C VAL A 15 11.01 -9.95 -20.56
N LEU A 16 11.25 -11.20 -20.97
CA LEU A 16 12.19 -12.10 -20.29
C LEU A 16 13.63 -11.56 -20.23
N GLU A 17 14.07 -10.89 -21.30
CA GLU A 17 15.41 -10.32 -21.42
C GLU A 17 15.56 -8.97 -20.71
N ASN A 18 14.49 -8.19 -20.58
CA ASN A 18 14.59 -6.80 -20.10
C ASN A 18 13.94 -6.54 -18.75
N LEU A 19 12.91 -7.30 -18.34
CA LEU A 19 12.26 -7.11 -17.05
C LEU A 19 13.25 -7.45 -15.93
N LYS A 20 13.60 -6.43 -15.14
CA LYS A 20 14.52 -6.56 -14.02
C LYS A 20 13.76 -6.95 -12.76
N ILE A 21 14.30 -7.93 -12.05
CA ILE A 21 13.84 -8.38 -10.74
C ILE A 21 14.97 -8.29 -9.73
N LEU A 22 14.62 -8.09 -8.47
CA LEU A 22 15.54 -8.13 -7.34
C LEU A 22 15.19 -9.35 -6.49
N PRO A 23 15.92 -10.48 -6.62
CA PRO A 23 15.61 -11.69 -5.86
C PRO A 23 15.80 -11.45 -4.35
N PRO A 24 14.97 -12.02 -3.47
CA PRO A 24 15.15 -11.89 -2.02
C PRO A 24 16.51 -12.44 -1.52
N SER A 25 17.11 -13.37 -2.27
CA SER A 25 18.39 -13.99 -1.97
C SER A 25 19.62 -13.19 -2.45
N SER A 26 19.43 -12.10 -3.21
CA SER A 26 20.55 -11.29 -3.71
C SER A 26 20.24 -9.79 -3.73
N CYS A 27 21.22 -8.97 -3.38
CA CYS A 27 21.11 -7.52 -3.52
C CYS A 27 21.48 -7.04 -4.94
N GLN A 28 21.34 -7.90 -5.95
CA GLN A 28 21.70 -7.59 -7.33
C GLN A 28 20.51 -7.77 -8.26
N TRP A 29 20.24 -6.73 -9.05
CA TRP A 29 19.24 -6.78 -10.10
C TRP A 29 19.64 -7.80 -11.17
N THR A 30 18.72 -8.71 -11.49
CA THR A 30 18.86 -9.69 -12.58
C THR A 30 17.67 -9.59 -13.52
N THR A 31 17.76 -10.21 -14.69
CA THR A 31 16.61 -10.40 -15.58
C THR A 31 15.78 -11.58 -15.11
N LEU A 32 14.51 -11.64 -15.54
CA LEU A 32 13.60 -12.75 -15.24
C LEU A 32 14.23 -14.08 -15.66
N GLY A 33 14.86 -14.13 -16.86
CA GLY A 33 15.90 -15.11 -17.25
C GLY A 33 15.50 -16.59 -17.29
N ALA A 34 14.28 -16.91 -16.87
CA ALA A 34 13.73 -18.24 -16.76
C ALA A 34 12.26 -18.22 -17.17
N ASP A 35 11.80 -19.37 -17.65
CA ASP A 35 10.42 -19.59 -18.07
C ASP A 35 9.47 -19.39 -16.87
N VAL A 36 8.52 -18.46 -17.00
CA VAL A 36 7.55 -18.12 -15.94
C VAL A 36 6.55 -19.25 -15.82
N LYS A 37 6.63 -20.00 -14.72
CA LYS A 37 5.84 -21.24 -14.53
C LYS A 37 4.40 -20.99 -14.10
N LYS A 38 4.12 -19.85 -13.48
CA LYS A 38 2.82 -19.51 -12.93
C LYS A 38 2.67 -18.00 -12.84
N VAL A 39 1.51 -17.50 -13.25
CA VAL A 39 1.07 -16.14 -13.02
C VAL A 39 -0.17 -16.23 -12.13
N GLU A 40 -0.18 -15.46 -11.04
CA GLU A 40 -1.35 -15.32 -10.17
C GLU A 40 -1.78 -13.86 -10.18
N THR A 41 -3.09 -13.63 -10.22
CA THR A 41 -3.66 -12.29 -10.21
C THR A 41 -4.75 -12.20 -9.16
N GLU A 42 -4.90 -11.01 -8.58
CA GLU A 42 -5.97 -10.71 -7.66
C GLU A 42 -6.66 -9.44 -8.15
N ALA A 43 -7.97 -9.52 -8.35
CA ALA A 43 -8.76 -8.34 -8.67
C ALA A 43 -8.80 -7.41 -7.46
N VAL A 44 -8.29 -6.20 -7.60
CA VAL A 44 -8.34 -5.19 -6.55
C VAL A 44 -9.63 -4.39 -6.69
N PRO A 45 -10.55 -4.41 -5.70
CA PRO A 45 -11.75 -3.60 -5.72
C PRO A 45 -11.41 -2.12 -5.86
N CYS A 46 -12.13 -1.42 -6.73
CA CYS A 46 -12.00 0.03 -6.93
C CYS A 46 -13.37 0.69 -6.80
N THR A 47 -14.08 0.37 -5.71
CA THR A 47 -15.46 0.83 -5.48
C THR A 47 -15.49 2.07 -4.60
N GLN A 48 -14.49 2.26 -3.75
CA GLN A 48 -14.38 3.42 -2.88
C GLN A 48 -13.77 4.62 -3.60
N LEU A 49 -14.63 5.57 -4.02
CA LEU A 49 -14.23 6.75 -4.79
C LEU A 49 -14.04 8.03 -3.96
N SER A 50 -14.54 8.04 -2.71
CA SER A 50 -14.55 9.23 -1.87
C SER A 50 -13.46 9.21 -0.82
N MET A 51 -12.74 10.33 -0.67
CA MET A 51 -11.76 10.54 0.40
C MET A 51 -12.39 10.60 1.80
N THR A 52 -13.70 10.85 1.90
CA THR A 52 -14.45 10.78 3.18
C THR A 52 -14.38 9.39 3.84
N PHE A 53 -13.94 8.38 3.07
CA PHE A 53 -13.57 7.07 3.58
C PHE A 53 -12.62 7.11 4.78
N PHE A 54 -11.68 8.08 4.77
CA PHE A 54 -10.66 8.25 5.80
C PHE A 54 -11.11 9.15 6.96
N ASP A 55 -12.31 9.75 6.91
CA ASP A 55 -12.82 10.61 7.99
C ASP A 55 -12.91 9.86 9.33
N ARG A 56 -13.05 8.52 9.27
CA ARG A 56 -13.02 7.65 10.45
C ARG A 56 -11.72 7.73 11.26
N LEU A 57 -10.61 8.13 10.63
CA LEU A 57 -9.34 8.36 11.34
C LEU A 57 -9.47 9.49 12.37
N TYR A 58 -10.31 10.50 12.10
CA TYR A 58 -10.59 11.57 13.04
C TYR A 58 -11.56 11.11 14.13
N SER A 59 -12.64 10.39 13.77
CA SER A 59 -13.65 9.95 14.74
C SER A 59 -13.08 8.99 15.78
N GLU A 60 -12.12 8.15 15.40
CA GLU A 60 -11.47 7.17 16.27
C GLU A 60 -10.21 7.73 16.98
N GLY A 61 -9.93 9.03 16.85
CA GLY A 61 -8.84 9.69 17.55
C GLY A 61 -7.43 9.28 17.09
N ILE A 62 -7.31 8.69 15.89
CA ILE A 62 -6.04 8.39 15.24
C ILE A 62 -5.39 9.69 14.75
N VAL A 63 -6.22 10.63 14.32
CA VAL A 63 -5.84 11.98 13.90
C VAL A 63 -6.57 13.00 14.76
N ARG A 64 -5.88 14.07 15.17
CA ARG A 64 -6.45 15.19 15.92
C ARG A 64 -7.23 16.11 14.99
N ASP A 65 -8.14 16.93 15.53
CA ASP A 65 -8.87 17.96 14.77
C ASP A 65 -7.96 18.93 13.99
N THR A 66 -6.69 19.05 14.43
CA THR A 66 -5.65 19.85 13.77
C THR A 66 -4.99 19.17 12.57
N GLY A 67 -5.34 17.92 12.26
CA GLY A 67 -4.69 17.10 11.21
C GLY A 67 -3.44 16.35 11.68
N HIS A 68 -2.97 16.59 12.92
CA HIS A 68 -1.81 15.89 13.47
C HIS A 68 -2.13 14.43 13.79
N ILE A 69 -1.27 13.52 13.33
CA ILE A 69 -1.37 12.09 13.64
C ILE A 69 -0.98 11.86 15.11
N ALA A 70 -1.79 11.11 15.84
CA ALA A 70 -1.56 10.82 17.25
C ALA A 70 -0.35 9.88 17.43
N LYS A 71 0.68 10.36 18.12
CA LYS A 71 1.87 9.56 18.48
C LYS A 71 1.55 8.51 19.54
N CYS A 72 2.33 7.43 19.54
CA CYS A 72 2.26 6.36 20.53
C CYS A 72 3.67 6.00 21.03
N TYR A 73 3.76 5.02 21.93
CA TYR A 73 5.07 4.44 22.27
C TYR A 73 5.63 3.68 21.07
N ASP A 74 6.93 3.80 20.87
CA ASP A 74 7.63 3.10 19.81
C ASP A 74 7.58 1.59 20.06
N GLU A 75 7.01 0.88 19.10
CA GLU A 75 6.99 -0.56 19.03
C GLU A 75 7.67 -1.01 17.73
N VAL A 76 8.48 -2.07 17.81
CA VAL A 76 9.09 -2.65 16.62
C VAL A 76 8.26 -3.86 16.22
N TYR A 77 7.65 -3.79 15.05
CA TYR A 77 6.90 -4.86 14.43
C TYR A 77 7.64 -5.31 13.17
N GLU A 78 8.14 -6.55 13.19
CA GLU A 78 9.10 -7.04 12.19
C GLU A 78 10.31 -6.09 12.05
N ASP A 79 10.56 -5.56 10.85
CA ASP A 79 11.63 -4.59 10.58
C ASP A 79 11.11 -3.14 10.55
N PHE A 80 9.94 -2.88 11.12
CA PHE A 80 9.26 -1.58 11.05
C PHE A 80 9.04 -0.97 12.44
N THR A 81 9.38 0.31 12.61
CA THR A 81 9.08 1.06 13.83
C THR A 81 7.70 1.73 13.74
N ILE A 82 6.80 1.31 14.61
CA ILE A 82 5.48 1.90 14.81
C ILE A 82 5.59 2.96 15.91
N ALA A 83 5.54 4.24 15.52
CA ALA A 83 5.67 5.39 16.43
C ALA A 83 4.41 6.27 16.49
N ASP A 84 3.34 5.88 15.79
CA ASP A 84 2.06 6.55 15.82
C ASP A 84 0.88 5.60 15.62
N LYS A 85 -0.31 6.06 16.02
CA LYS A 85 -1.56 5.29 15.92
C LYS A 85 -1.92 4.96 14.47
N LEU A 86 -1.55 5.81 13.50
CA LEU A 86 -1.83 5.52 12.09
C LEU A 86 -1.10 4.27 11.62
N ARG A 87 0.18 4.13 11.97
CA ARG A 87 0.95 2.90 11.68
C ARG A 87 0.40 1.68 12.40
N GLN A 88 -0.10 1.82 13.63
CA GLN A 88 -0.79 0.73 14.33
C GLN A 88 -2.01 0.24 13.53
N VAL A 89 -2.88 1.16 13.10
CA VAL A 89 -4.05 0.84 12.26
C VAL A 89 -3.63 0.08 10.99
N LEU A 90 -2.55 0.51 10.35
CA LEU A 90 -2.16 -0.04 9.04
C LEU A 90 -1.45 -1.40 9.10
N LEU A 91 -0.76 -1.70 10.20
CA LEU A 91 0.13 -2.88 10.33
C LEU A 91 -0.28 -3.89 11.40
N LEU A 92 -0.74 -3.43 12.57
CA LEU A 92 -0.84 -4.29 13.74
C LEU A 92 -2.22 -4.96 13.82
N GLU A 93 -2.34 -6.17 13.26
CA GLU A 93 -3.62 -6.90 13.15
C GLU A 93 -4.29 -7.20 14.49
N ASP A 94 -3.48 -7.35 15.55
CA ASP A 94 -3.96 -7.64 16.90
C ASP A 94 -4.39 -6.36 17.67
N SER A 95 -4.29 -5.17 17.07
CA SER A 95 -4.69 -3.91 17.69
C SER A 95 -6.20 -3.68 17.60
N ASP A 96 -6.79 -3.14 18.66
CA ASP A 96 -8.19 -2.67 18.64
C ASP A 96 -8.43 -1.64 17.52
N ASP A 97 -7.42 -0.83 17.20
CA ASP A 97 -7.50 0.20 16.15
C ASP A 97 -7.43 -0.41 14.72
N TYR A 98 -7.08 -1.70 14.55
CA TYR A 98 -7.02 -2.33 13.22
C TYR A 98 -8.42 -2.41 12.58
N GLU A 99 -9.44 -2.73 13.35
CA GLU A 99 -10.79 -2.95 12.83
C GLU A 99 -11.54 -1.65 12.45
N ILE A 100 -10.89 -0.48 12.58
CA ILE A 100 -11.39 0.80 12.03
C ILE A 100 -11.66 0.67 10.53
N PHE A 101 -10.83 -0.11 9.82
CA PHE A 101 -11.07 -0.53 8.45
C PHE A 101 -11.23 -2.05 8.44
N ASN A 102 -12.41 -2.52 8.03
CA ASN A 102 -12.67 -3.95 7.93
C ASN A 102 -11.86 -4.58 6.77
N LYS A 103 -11.94 -5.90 6.63
CA LYS A 103 -11.23 -6.63 5.56
C LYS A 103 -11.53 -6.09 4.15
N ALA A 104 -12.79 -5.83 3.81
CA ALA A 104 -13.16 -5.33 2.48
C ALA A 104 -12.63 -3.91 2.25
N ASP A 105 -12.72 -3.04 3.27
CA ASP A 105 -12.15 -1.69 3.25
C ASP A 105 -10.64 -1.72 2.97
N ARG A 106 -9.93 -2.68 3.56
CA ARG A 106 -8.47 -2.85 3.40
C ARG A 106 -8.08 -3.37 2.02
N GLU A 107 -8.97 -4.10 1.37
CA GLU A 107 -8.76 -4.65 0.02
C GLU A 107 -8.96 -3.59 -1.07
N GLU A 108 -9.69 -2.50 -0.79
CA GLU A 108 -9.94 -1.40 -1.74
C GLU A 108 -8.66 -0.75 -2.25
N PHE A 109 -8.63 -0.45 -3.55
CA PHE A 109 -7.49 0.17 -4.24
C PHE A 109 -7.09 1.51 -3.59
N LEU A 110 -8.07 2.32 -3.21
CA LEU A 110 -7.84 3.58 -2.51
C LEU A 110 -7.09 3.38 -1.18
N PHE A 111 -7.47 2.36 -0.41
CA PHE A 111 -6.81 2.04 0.85
C PHE A 111 -5.38 1.52 0.63
N ARG A 112 -5.17 0.65 -0.38
CA ARG A 112 -3.84 0.10 -0.68
C ARG A 112 -2.83 1.20 -1.05
N ILE A 113 -3.23 2.21 -1.84
CA ILE A 113 -2.38 3.37 -2.16
C ILE A 113 -2.05 4.15 -0.89
N PHE A 114 -3.07 4.49 -0.10
CA PHE A 114 -2.89 5.23 1.15
C PHE A 114 -1.95 4.51 2.11
N LYS A 115 -2.16 3.21 2.34
CA LYS A 115 -1.30 2.37 3.17
C LYS A 115 0.15 2.40 2.67
N HIS A 116 0.37 2.26 1.37
CA HIS A 116 1.72 2.27 0.80
C HIS A 116 2.44 3.61 1.01
N LEU A 117 1.73 4.73 0.92
CA LEU A 117 2.29 6.05 1.17
C LEU A 117 2.62 6.27 2.66
N CYS A 118 1.74 5.86 3.58
CA CYS A 118 1.93 6.06 5.01
C CYS A 118 3.04 5.18 5.62
N LEU A 119 3.16 3.94 5.12
CA LEU A 119 4.21 3.03 5.54
C LEU A 119 5.53 3.33 4.82
N GLY A 120 5.44 3.83 3.59
CA GLY A 120 6.59 4.11 2.75
C GLY A 120 7.36 2.83 2.38
N GLY A 121 8.61 3.03 1.99
CA GLY A 121 9.58 1.96 1.72
C GLY A 121 10.82 2.11 2.60
N ALA A 122 11.95 1.58 2.13
CA ALA A 122 13.22 1.53 2.89
C ALA A 122 13.75 2.88 3.43
N PHE A 123 13.24 4.01 2.94
CA PHE A 123 13.67 5.35 3.35
C PHE A 123 12.66 6.09 4.25
N CYS A 124 11.64 5.41 4.77
CA CYS A 124 10.68 5.91 5.78
C CYS A 124 10.28 7.40 5.64
N GLN A 125 9.41 7.71 4.67
CA GLN A 125 8.86 9.06 4.47
C GLN A 125 7.68 9.30 5.43
N TYR A 126 7.96 9.36 6.73
CA TYR A 126 6.93 9.64 7.71
C TYR A 126 6.60 11.14 7.74
N GLU A 127 5.31 11.44 7.83
CA GLU A 127 4.76 12.78 8.00
C GLU A 127 3.97 12.84 9.29
N ASP A 128 3.93 14.02 9.91
CA ASP A 128 3.15 14.24 11.14
C ASP A 128 1.71 14.67 10.87
N MET A 129 1.42 15.07 9.63
CA MET A 129 0.14 15.62 9.20
C MET A 129 -0.56 14.64 8.26
N ILE A 130 -1.80 14.26 8.56
CA ILE A 130 -2.56 13.32 7.73
C ILE A 130 -2.82 13.88 6.32
N ASP A 131 -3.00 15.20 6.21
CA ASP A 131 -3.40 15.86 4.97
C ASP A 131 -2.37 15.65 3.86
N VAL A 132 -1.08 15.58 4.20
CA VAL A 132 -0.01 15.29 3.24
C VAL A 132 -0.22 13.93 2.58
N TYR A 133 -0.60 12.92 3.37
CA TYR A 133 -0.91 11.59 2.84
C TYR A 133 -2.21 11.57 2.03
N LEU A 134 -3.26 12.24 2.51
CA LEU A 134 -4.55 12.26 1.82
C LEU A 134 -4.46 12.97 0.47
N ASP A 135 -3.73 14.09 0.39
CA ASP A 135 -3.57 14.86 -0.85
C ASP A 135 -2.79 14.07 -1.92
N ILE A 136 -1.69 13.41 -1.52
CA ILE A 136 -0.90 12.58 -2.44
C ILE A 136 -1.70 11.34 -2.83
N THR A 137 -2.39 10.68 -1.89
CA THR A 137 -3.27 9.53 -2.17
C THR A 137 -4.32 9.89 -3.21
N LYS A 138 -5.02 11.00 -3.01
CA LYS A 138 -6.06 11.49 -3.92
C LYS A 138 -5.50 11.79 -5.32
N THR A 139 -4.31 12.38 -5.38
CA THR A 139 -3.66 12.70 -6.66
C THR A 139 -3.32 11.42 -7.41
N ILE A 140 -2.61 10.49 -6.77
CA ILE A 140 -2.22 9.21 -7.40
C ILE A 140 -3.45 8.39 -7.79
N TYR A 141 -4.44 8.27 -6.90
CA TYR A 141 -5.65 7.50 -7.17
C TYR A 141 -6.40 8.04 -8.39
N LYS A 142 -6.54 9.37 -8.51
CA LYS A 142 -7.19 9.99 -9.68
C LYS A 142 -6.45 9.68 -10.97
N GLU A 143 -5.13 9.88 -10.99
CA GLU A 143 -4.32 9.64 -12.18
C GLU A 143 -4.40 8.18 -12.63
N LEU A 144 -4.36 7.22 -11.70
CA LEU A 144 -4.40 5.78 -12.00
C LEU A 144 -5.79 5.28 -12.41
N VAL A 145 -6.87 5.88 -11.91
CA VAL A 145 -8.24 5.48 -12.27
C VAL A 145 -8.75 6.20 -13.53
N SER A 146 -8.17 7.35 -13.89
CA SER A 146 -8.58 8.14 -15.06
C SER A 146 -8.07 7.61 -16.42
N VAL A 147 -7.56 6.38 -16.47
CA VAL A 147 -6.94 5.76 -17.66
C VAL A 147 -7.98 5.22 -18.63
#